data_AF-A0A2P6PUI3-F1
#
_entry.id   AF-A0A2P6PUI3-F1
#
_cell.length_a   1.000
_cell.length_b   1.000
_cell.length_c   1.000
_cell.angle_alpha   90.00
_cell.angle_beta   90.00
_cell.angle_gamma   90.00
#
_symmetry.space_group_name_H-M   'P 1'
#
loop_
_entity.id
_entity.type
_entity.pdbx_description
1 polymer ?
#
loop_
_entity_poly.entity_id
_entity_poly.type
_entity_poly.pdbx_seq_one_letter_code
_entity_poly.pdbx_strand_id
1 'polypeptide(L)' 'MVKNKGFLPSGPSEIPIQRNQIKEIIYSLLPACKEPDVDSGIPFKADAIIANPPAYG' A
#
# COMPACT_ATOMS: atom_id res chain seq x y z
N MET A 1 18.49 -16.34 10.30
CA MET A 1 18.32 -15.08 9.53
C MET A 1 16.97 -15.13 8.82
N VAL A 2 16.04 -14.23 9.17
CA VAL A 2 14.77 -14.10 8.44
C VAL A 2 15.07 -13.35 7.15
N LYS A 3 14.99 -14.03 5.99
CA LYS A 3 15.06 -13.36 4.68
C LYS A 3 13.74 -12.63 4.47
N ASN A 4 13.73 -11.32 4.68
CA ASN A 4 12.58 -10.49 4.39
C ASN A 4 12.47 -10.37 2.86
N LYS A 5 11.45 -10.98 2.24
CA LYS A 5 11.33 -11.07 0.77
C LYS A 5 11.05 -9.71 0.11
N GLY A 6 10.80 -8.66 0.88
CA GLY A 6 10.35 -7.38 0.36
C GLY A 6 8.97 -7.48 -0.29
N PHE A 7 8.48 -6.37 -0.80
CA PHE A 7 7.17 -6.27 -1.46
C PHE A 7 7.21 -6.51 -2.98
N LEU A 8 8.42 -6.62 -3.53
CA LEU A 8 8.64 -6.71 -4.97
C LEU A 8 8.74 -8.17 -5.40
N PRO A 9 8.17 -8.54 -6.57
CA PRO A 9 8.25 -9.89 -7.12
C PRO A 9 9.69 -10.40 -7.15
N SER A 10 9.95 -11.47 -6.41
CA SER A 10 11.28 -12.09 -6.39
C SER A 10 11.43 -13.14 -7.51
N GLY A 11 10.32 -13.54 -8.16
CA GLY A 11 10.31 -14.37 -9.37
C GLY A 11 8.92 -14.49 -10.02
N PRO A 12 8.83 -14.95 -11.29
CA PRO A 12 7.56 -15.00 -12.05
C PRO A 12 6.44 -15.81 -11.38
N SER A 13 6.80 -16.91 -10.70
CA SER A 13 5.85 -17.78 -9.99
C SER A 13 5.21 -17.11 -8.76
N GLU A 14 5.85 -16.09 -8.19
CA GLU A 14 5.34 -15.38 -7.02
C GLU A 14 4.42 -14.20 -7.40
N ILE A 15 4.41 -13.78 -8.67
CA ILE A 15 3.63 -12.62 -9.15
C ILE A 15 2.15 -12.71 -8.74
N PRO A 16 1.42 -13.84 -8.91
CA PRO A 16 0.00 -13.88 -8.55
C PRO A 16 -0.22 -13.70 -7.04
N ILE A 17 0.61 -14.36 -6.23
CA ILE A 17 0.52 -14.29 -4.76
C ILE A 17 0.82 -12.87 -4.28
N GLN A 18 1.91 -12.28 -4.76
CA GLN A 18 2.31 -10.94 -4.34
C GLN A 18 1.32 -9.87 -4.82
N ARG A 19 0.73 -10.01 -6.01
CA ARG A 19 -0.34 -9.10 -6.46
C ARG A 19 -1.59 -9.18 -5.57
N ASN A 20 -1.92 -10.37 -5.06
CA ASN A 20 -3.02 -10.52 -4.12
C ASN A 20 -2.69 -9.86 -2.77
N GLN A 21 -1.47 -10.05 -2.25
CA GLN A 21 -1.01 -9.39 -1.04
C GLN A 21 -1.00 -7.86 -1.17
N ILE A 22 -0.53 -7.33 -2.30
CA ILE A 22 -0.57 -5.88 -2.58
C ILE A 22 -2.01 -5.37 -2.59
N LYS A 23 -2.95 -6.10 -3.23
CA LYS A 23 -4.36 -5.73 -3.21
C LYS A 23 -4.92 -5.72 -1.79
N GLU A 24 -4.65 -6.76 -0.99
CA GLU A 24 -5.09 -6.86 0.39
C GLU A 24 -4.59 -5.67 1.22
N ILE A 25 -3.33 -5.28 1.05
CA ILE A 25 -2.74 -4.15 1.77
C ILE A 25 -3.34 -2.82 1.31
N ILE A 26 -3.55 -2.62 0.01
CA ILE A 26 -4.21 -1.40 -0.49
C ILE A 26 -5.63 -1.31 0.05
N TYR A 27 -6.41 -2.40 -0.02
CA TYR A 27 -7.81 -2.39 0.42
C TYR A 27 -7.98 -2.35 1.93
N SER A 28 -7.01 -2.84 2.71
CA SER A 28 -7.03 -2.69 4.17
C SER A 28 -6.73 -1.26 4.61
N LEU A 29 -5.89 -0.54 3.85
CA LEU A 29 -5.49 0.84 4.16
C LEU A 29 -6.42 1.90 3.54
N LEU A 30 -7.11 1.58 2.45
CA LEU A 30 -7.97 2.52 1.73
C LEU A 30 -9.04 3.21 2.60
N PRO A 31 -9.72 2.52 3.53
CA PRO A 31 -10.69 3.17 4.41
C PRO A 31 -10.07 4.29 5.24
N ALA A 32 -8.85 4.12 5.76
CA ALA A 32 -8.16 5.16 6.56
C ALA A 32 -7.88 6.44 5.77
N CYS A 33 -7.83 6.37 4.44
CA CYS A 33 -7.65 7.54 3.57
C CYS A 33 -8.98 8.20 3.16
N LYS A 34 -10.12 7.53 3.35
CA LYS A 34 -11.43 7.95 2.83
C LYS A 34 -12.47 8.22 3.91
N GLU A 35 -12.43 7.44 4.97
CA GLU A 35 -13.37 7.50 6.08
C GLU A 35 -12.84 8.46 7.15
N PRO A 36 -13.73 9.10 7.93
CA PRO A 36 -13.32 9.85 9.09
C PRO A 36 -12.60 8.96 10.12
N ASP A 37 -11.72 9.58 10.89
CA ASP A 37 -11.09 8.93 12.04
C ASP A 37 -12.16 8.37 13.00
N VAL A 38 -11.96 7.14 13.47
CA VAL A 38 -12.99 6.39 14.21
C VAL A 38 -13.27 6.96 15.59
N ASP A 39 -12.30 7.64 16.19
CA ASP A 39 -12.41 8.19 17.54
C ASP A 39 -12.94 9.64 17.52
N SER A 40 -12.46 10.45 16.57
CA SER A 40 -12.79 11.89 16.49
C SER A 40 -13.87 12.24 15.48
N GLY A 41 -14.15 11.36 14.51
CA GLY A 41 -15.07 11.62 13.40
C GLY A 41 -14.57 12.68 12.41
N ILE A 42 -13.29 13.08 12.49
CA ILE A 42 -12.71 14.11 11.62
C ILE A 42 -12.26 13.45 10.30
N PRO A 43 -12.72 13.95 9.13
CA PRO A 43 -12.25 13.46 7.84
C PRO A 43 -10.75 13.71 7.64
N PHE A 44 -10.03 12.71 7.13
CA PHE A 44 -8.66 12.91 6.67
C PHE A 44 -8.65 13.84 5.44
N LYS A 45 -7.82 14.88 5.49
CA LYS A 45 -7.55 15.77 4.36
C LYS A 45 -6.06 15.80 4.09
N ALA A 46 -5.65 15.27 2.95
CA ALA A 46 -4.25 15.35 2.54
C ALA A 46 -3.91 16.78 2.14
N ASP A 47 -2.99 17.41 2.86
CA ASP A 47 -2.49 18.76 2.52
C ASP A 47 -1.50 18.73 1.35
N ALA A 48 -0.81 17.59 1.14
CA ALA A 48 0.09 17.37 0.02
C ALA A 48 0.14 15.90 -0.37
N ILE A 49 0.30 15.64 -1.67
CA ILE A 49 0.62 14.31 -2.19
C ILE A 49 2.10 14.30 -2.54
N ILE A 50 2.88 13.51 -1.81
CA ILE A 50 4.30 13.28 -2.12
C ILE A 50 4.37 12.00 -2.95
N ALA A 51 4.45 12.15 -4.26
CA ALA A 51 4.74 11.06 -5.17
C ALA A 51 6.17 11.20 -5.65
N ASN A 52 6.97 10.13 -5.50
CA ASN A 52 8.17 10.03 -6.30
C ASN A 52 7.72 9.79 -7.74
N PRO A 53 8.10 10.65 -8.72
CA PRO A 53 7.86 10.33 -10.12
C PRO A 53 8.46 8.94 -10.39
N PRO A 54 7.80 8.09 -11.19
CA PRO A 54 8.30 6.77 -11.47
C PRO A 54 9.69 6.90 -12.10
N ALA A 55 10.70 6.42 -11.39
CA ALA A 55 12.03 6.22 -11.95
C ALA A 55 11.93 4.98 -12.85
N TYR A 56 11.46 5.17 -14.08
CA TYR A 56 11.71 4.21 -15.15
C TYR A 56 13.20 4.32 -15.47
N GLY A 57 14.02 3.57 -14.74
CA GLY A 57 15.42 3.34 -15.07
C GLY A 57 15.57 2.51 -16.34
#